data_AF-A0A9W5UZ06-F1
#
_entry.id   AF-A0A9W5UZ06-F1
#
_cell.length_a   1.000
_cell.length_b   1.000
_cell.length_c   1.000
_cell.angle_alpha   90.00
_cell.angle_beta   90.00
_cell.angle_gamma   90.00
#
_symmetry.space_group_name_H-M   'P 1'
#
loop_
_entity.id
_entity.type
_entity.pdbx_description
1 polymer ?
#
loop_
_entity_poly.entity_id
_entity_poly.type
_entity_poly.pdbx_seq_one_letter_code
_entity_poly.pdbx_strand_id
1 'polypeptide(L)' 'MIFLYRFDLKDKGIDFVLNEKIAADMLPYYEEMLRPLVASLAKNLSFYRAFSKHPTILTGKILDNNELEIMLSEGL' A
#
# COMPACT_ATOMS: atom_id res chain seq x y z
N MET A 1 -12.54 7.34 5.08
CA MET A 1 -12.07 5.96 4.88
C MET A 1 -10.96 5.67 5.88
N ILE A 2 -11.03 4.54 6.59
CA ILE A 2 -9.99 4.11 7.54
C ILE A 2 -8.91 3.39 6.74
N PHE A 3 -7.63 3.72 6.95
CA PHE A 3 -6.50 3.09 6.27
C PHE A 3 -5.32 2.92 7.24
N LEU A 4 -4.58 1.81 7.12
CA LEU A 4 -3.29 1.63 7.80
C LEU A 4 -2.17 2.30 6.99
N TYR A 5 -2.13 2.03 5.69
CA TYR A 5 -1.19 2.66 4.75
C TYR A 5 -1.96 3.36 3.63
N ARG A 6 -1.49 4.53 3.21
CA ARG A 6 -1.97 5.24 2.02
C ARG A 6 -0.81 5.53 1.09
N PHE A 7 -0.95 5.21 -0.18
CA PHE A 7 0.05 5.53 -1.20
C PHE A 7 -0.25 6.89 -1.83
N ASP A 8 0.71 7.79 -1.79
CA ASP A 8 0.60 9.14 -2.33
C ASP A 8 1.50 9.28 -3.56
N LEU A 9 0.94 9.80 -4.64
CA LEU A 9 1.70 10.16 -5.83
C LEU A 9 2.60 11.37 -5.53
N LYS A 10 3.88 11.26 -5.88
CA LYS A 10 4.90 12.32 -5.79
C LYS A 10 5.50 12.57 -7.17
N ASP A 11 6.15 13.72 -7.35
CA ASP A 11 6.78 14.09 -8.64
C ASP A 11 7.73 13.02 -9.20
N LYS A 12 8.39 12.27 -8.31
CA LYS A 12 9.41 11.26 -8.68
C LYS A 12 8.96 9.81 -8.49
N GLY A 13 7.73 9.53 -8.04
CA GLY A 13 7.29 8.16 -7.79
C GLY A 13 6.06 8.09 -6.90
N ILE A 14 5.86 6.95 -6.25
CA ILE A 14 4.82 6.73 -5.25
C ILE A 14 5.50 6.47 -3.91
N ASP A 15 5.03 7.17 -2.88
CA ASP A 15 5.45 7.00 -1.49
C ASP A 15 4.26 6.57 -0.64
N PHE A 16 4.46 6.24 0.63
CA PHE A 16 3.36 5.84 1.52
C PHE A 16 3.37 6.57 2.85
N VAL A 17 2.18 6.76 3.40
CA VAL A 17 1.92 7.33 4.73
C VAL A 17 1.33 6.25 5.61
N LEU A 18 1.94 6.04 6.78
CA LEU A 18 1.40 5.19 7.84
C LEU A 18 0.41 6.00 8.68
N ASN A 19 -0.73 5.41 8.99
CA ASN A 19 -1.65 5.96 9.97
C ASN A 19 -1.20 5.58 11.37
N GLU A 20 -0.46 6.47 12.01
CA GLU A 20 0.12 6.25 13.35
C GLU A 20 -0.93 5.92 14.42
N LYS A 21 -2.17 6.44 14.29
CA LYS A 21 -3.24 6.15 15.25
C LYS A 21 -3.67 4.70 15.24
N ILE A 22 -3.69 4.07 14.05
CA ILE A 22 -4.02 2.64 13.92
C ILE A 22 -2.78 1.79 14.20
N ALA A 23 -1.61 2.27 13.75
CA ALA A 23 -0.34 1.58 13.99
C ALA A 23 0.01 1.47 15.47
N ALA A 24 -0.41 2.44 16.30
CA ALA A 24 -0.22 2.40 17.75
C ALA A 24 -0.85 1.17 18.42
N ASP A 25 -1.91 0.62 17.83
CA ASP A 25 -2.59 -0.58 18.32
C ASP A 25 -2.01 -1.88 17.70
N MET A 26 -1.05 -1.78 16.78
CA MET A 26 -0.45 -2.92 16.09
C MET A 26 0.71 -3.52 16.91
N LEU A 27 0.78 -4.84 16.99
CA LEU A 27 1.95 -5.51 17.57
C LEU A 27 3.20 -5.24 16.71
N PRO A 28 4.37 -4.94 17.31
CA PRO A 28 5.60 -4.59 16.56
C PRO A 28 5.99 -5.60 15.47
N TYR A 29 5.76 -6.90 15.74
CA TYR A 29 5.98 -7.98 14.78
C TYR A 29 5.29 -7.74 13.42
N TYR A 30 4.04 -7.25 13.43
CA TYR A 30 3.31 -7.00 12.20
C TYR A 30 3.81 -5.75 11.48
N GLU A 31 4.28 -4.72 12.21
CA GLU A 31 4.90 -3.56 11.59
C GLU A 31 6.20 -3.97 10.86
N GLU A 32 7.07 -4.74 11.54
CA GLU A 32 8.32 -5.25 10.97
C GLU A 32 8.08 -6.10 9.72
N MET A 33 7.01 -6.89 9.70
CA MET A 33 6.62 -7.72 8.56
C MET A 33 5.99 -6.92 7.41
N LEU A 34 5.11 -5.97 7.71
CA LEU A 34 4.36 -5.22 6.69
C LEU A 34 5.19 -4.12 6.03
N ARG A 35 6.11 -3.49 6.77
CA ARG A 35 6.86 -2.34 6.27
C ARG A 35 7.71 -2.65 5.02
N PRO A 36 8.44 -3.77 4.93
CA PRO A 36 9.15 -4.16 3.70
C PRO A 36 8.19 -4.43 2.53
N LEU A 37 7.03 -5.04 2.81
CA LEU A 37 6.02 -5.34 1.80
C LEU A 37 5.45 -4.05 1.18
N VAL A 38 5.08 -3.08 2.03
CA VAL A 38 4.56 -1.78 1.59
C VAL A 38 5.62 -0.99 0.82
N ALA A 39 6.89 -1.04 1.25
CA ALA A 39 7.99 -0.40 0.52
C ALA A 39 8.23 -1.02 -0.86
N SER A 40 8.21 -2.34 -0.96
CA SER A 40 8.29 -3.07 -2.24
C SER A 40 7.12 -2.71 -3.14
N LEU A 41 5.92 -2.63 -2.58
CA LEU A 41 4.71 -2.25 -3.30
C LEU A 41 4.77 -0.80 -3.82
N ALA A 42 5.21 0.17 -3.02
CA ALA A 42 5.40 1.56 -3.46
C ALA A 42 6.35 1.65 -4.67
N LYS A 43 7.45 0.88 -4.64
CA LYS A 43 8.40 0.78 -5.75
C LYS A 43 7.75 0.18 -6.99
N ASN A 44 6.97 -0.89 -6.83
CA ASN A 44 6.27 -1.52 -7.95
C ASN A 44 5.22 -0.58 -8.56
N LEU A 45 4.37 0.03 -7.74
CA LEU A 45 3.37 1.00 -8.19
C LEU A 45 3.99 2.21 -8.88
N SER A 46 5.20 2.63 -8.48
CA SER A 46 5.91 3.74 -9.13
C SER A 46 6.14 3.52 -10.63
N PHE A 47 6.30 2.27 -11.09
CA PHE A 47 6.39 1.94 -12.52
C PHE A 47 5.08 2.20 -13.27
N TYR A 48 3.95 2.12 -12.55
CA TYR A 48 2.61 2.30 -13.09
C TYR A 48 2.00 3.68 -12.78
N ARG A 49 2.78 4.62 -12.24
CA ARG A 49 2.31 5.94 -11.81
C ARG A 49 1.55 6.73 -12.88
N ALA A 50 1.87 6.52 -14.16
CA ALA A 50 1.21 7.20 -15.29
C ALA A 50 -0.27 6.81 -15.44
N PHE A 51 -0.65 5.66 -14.88
CA PHE A 51 -2.02 5.15 -14.86
C PHE A 51 -2.81 5.62 -13.62
N SER A 52 -2.13 6.15 -12.60
CA SER A 52 -2.73 6.65 -11.36
C SER A 52 -3.30 8.07 -11.52
N LYS A 53 -4.33 8.22 -12.36
CA LYS A 53 -4.95 9.51 -12.70
C LYS A 53 -6.10 9.91 -11.79
N HIS A 54 -6.57 8.99 -10.96
CA HIS A 54 -7.72 9.14 -10.06
C HIS A 54 -7.43 8.36 -8.78
N PRO A 55 -8.12 8.67 -7.67
CA PRO A 55 -8.08 7.84 -6.47
C PRO A 55 -8.30 6.38 -6.86
N THR A 56 -7.34 5.52 -6.54
CA THR A 56 -7.37 4.09 -6.88
C THR A 56 -7.44 3.32 -5.58
N ILE A 57 -8.39 2.40 -5.46
CA ILE A 57 -8.45 1.47 -4.34
C ILE A 57 -7.53 0.30 -4.65
N LEU A 58 -6.63 0.01 -3.72
CA LEU A 58 -5.78 -1.16 -3.75
C LEU A 58 -6.36 -2.22 -2.82
N THR A 59 -6.77 -3.34 -3.37
CA THR A 59 -7.21 -4.51 -2.63
C THR A 59 -6.14 -5.58 -2.73
N GLY A 60 -5.59 -5.99 -1.60
CA GLY A 60 -4.59 -7.04 -1.52
C GLY A 60 -5.17 -8.32 -0.91
N LYS A 61 -4.81 -9.47 -1.45
CA LYS A 61 -5.10 -10.78 -0.87
C LYS A 61 -3.81 -11.58 -0.74
N ILE A 62 -3.48 -12.01 0.46
CA ILE A 62 -2.40 -12.99 0.67
C ILE A 62 -2.97 -14.36 0.30
N LEU A 63 -2.29 -15.04 -0.61
CA LEU A 63 -2.64 -16.36 -1.09
C LEU A 63 -1.97 -17.45 -0.23
N ASP A 64 -2.48 -18.67 -0.30
CA ASP A 64 -1.98 -19.81 0.49
C ASP A 64 -0.53 -20.20 0.15
N ASN A 65 -0.02 -19.73 -0.99
CA ASN A 65 1.37 -19.89 -1.44
C ASN A 65 2.31 -18.76 -0.98
N ASN A 66 1.87 -17.90 -0.04
CA ASN A 66 2.57 -16.72 0.45
C ASN A 66 2.81 -15.63 -0.63
N GLU A 67 2.11 -15.69 -1.76
CA GLU A 67 2.10 -14.59 -2.72
C GLU A 67 1.05 -13.54 -2.33
N LEU A 68 1.32 -12.28 -2.66
CA LEU A 68 0.36 -11.19 -2.50
C LEU A 68 -0.26 -10.88 -3.86
N GLU A 69 -1.54 -11.20 -4.02
CA GLU A 69 -2.35 -10.75 -5.14
C GLU A 69 -2.81 -9.32 -4.88
N ILE A 70 -2.73 -8.46 -5.90
CA ILE A 70 -3.11 -7.05 -5.82
C ILE A 70 -4.05 -6.71 -6.96
N MET A 71 -5.24 -6.23 -6.60
CA MET A 71 -6.17 -5.60 -7.53
C MET A 71 -6.18 -4.09 -7.33
N LEU A 72 -6.06 -3.37 -8.44
CA LEU A 72 -6.26 -1.93 -8.51
C LEU A 72 -7.62 -1.68 -9.15
N SER A 73 -8.50 -0.94 -8.47
CA SER A 73 -9.79 -0.52 -9.01
C SER A 73 -9.92 0.99 -8.93
N GLU A 74 -10.69 1.58 -9.85
CA GLU A 74 -11.10 2.98 -9.69
C GLU A 74 -11.78 3.15 -8.32
N GLY A 75 -11.32 4.14 -7.56
CA GLY A 75 -11.93 4.50 -6.28
C GLY A 75 -13.26 5.23 -6.50
N LEU A 76 -14.17 5.11 -5.53
CA LEU A 76 -15.43 5.86 -5.48
C LEU A 76 -15.20 7.37 -5.39
#